data_AF-A0A351Q4V4-F1
#
_entry.id   AF-A0A351Q4V4-F1
#
_cell.length_a   1.000
_cell.length_b   1.000
_cell.length_c   1.000
_cell.angle_alpha   90.00
_cell.angle_beta   90.00
_cell.angle_gamma   90.00
#
_symmetry.space_group_name_H-M   'P 1'
#
loop_
_entity.id
_entity.type
_entity.pdbx_description
1 polymer ?
#
loop_
_entity_poly.entity_id
_entity_poly.type
_entity_poly.pdbx_seq_one_letter_code
_entity_poly.pdbx_strand_id
1 'polypeptide(L)'
;MILPNYRTTNLLVATGCAGLIAIAVFYFQNHLGLEPCYLCITQRVFVIAVGVICGIAALHNPQSKNGQRSYAGLILITAMAGGFFSVKQLWLQSLPEDKVPACGPPVDYLFEAFSASDAISMLLRGDGNCAQVQWQLLGLSMPGWVLVSFIVLAGIGILQFFRKA
;
A
#
# COMPACT_ATOMS: atom_id res chain seq x y z
N MET A 1 16.09 -12.46 18.97
CA MET A 1 14.97 -12.63 18.01
C MET A 1 15.35 -13.70 17.01
N ILE A 2 14.67 -14.84 17.03
CA ILE A 2 14.84 -15.89 16.02
C ILE A 2 14.08 -15.40 14.79
N LEU A 3 14.77 -14.69 13.89
CA LEU A 3 14.18 -14.33 12.59
C LEU A 3 14.09 -15.61 11.74
N PRO A 4 12.93 -15.91 11.12
CA PRO A 4 12.82 -17.02 10.19
C PRO A 4 13.79 -16.86 9.01
N ASN A 5 13.97 -17.92 8.23
CA ASN A 5 14.85 -17.88 7.07
C ASN A 5 14.48 -16.72 6.12
N TYR A 6 15.47 -16.16 5.41
CA TYR A 6 15.27 -15.02 4.52
C TYR A 6 14.18 -15.30 3.48
N ARG A 7 14.23 -16.49 2.88
CA ARG A 7 13.21 -16.97 1.95
C ARG A 7 11.82 -17.03 2.58
N THR A 8 11.70 -17.61 3.77
CA THR A 8 10.43 -17.74 4.49
C THR A 8 9.86 -16.37 4.85
N THR A 9 10.70 -15.44 5.32
CA THR A 9 10.28 -14.07 5.64
C THR A 9 9.69 -13.38 4.42
N ASN A 10 10.38 -13.43 3.29
CA ASN A 10 9.90 -12.80 2.06
C ASN A 10 8.66 -13.49 1.47
N LEU A 11 8.54 -14.82 1.58
CA LEU A 11 7.31 -15.52 1.19
C LEU A 11 6.12 -15.11 2.06
N LEU A 12 6.29 -15.03 3.38
CA LEU A 12 5.23 -14.60 4.31
C LEU A 12 4.77 -13.17 4.02
N VAL A 13 5.70 -12.28 3.69
CA VAL A 13 5.34 -10.91 3.29
C VAL A 13 4.59 -10.90 1.96
N ALA A 14 5.07 -11.66 0.95
CA ALA A 14 4.42 -11.72 -0.35
C ALA A 14 2.99 -12.27 -0.25
N THR A 15 2.79 -13.35 0.51
CA THR A 15 1.44 -13.91 0.74
C THR A 15 0.58 -12.99 1.60
N GLY A 16 1.15 -12.29 2.58
CA GLY A 16 0.46 -11.26 3.36
C GLY A 16 -0.06 -10.13 2.49
N CYS A 17 0.77 -9.57 1.59
CA CYS A 17 0.35 -8.55 0.63
C CYS A 17 -0.76 -9.06 -0.30
N ALA A 18 -0.63 -10.28 -0.81
CA ALA A 18 -1.69 -10.89 -1.63
C ALA A 18 -3.00 -11.05 -0.85
N GLY A 19 -2.94 -11.45 0.42
CA GLY A 19 -4.09 -11.53 1.32
C GLY A 19 -4.77 -10.19 1.55
N LEU A 20 -3.99 -9.12 1.79
CA LEU A 20 -4.52 -7.76 1.94
C LEU A 20 -5.27 -7.30 0.68
N ILE A 21 -4.72 -7.56 -0.51
CA ILE A 21 -5.38 -7.22 -1.78
C ILE A 21 -6.63 -8.08 -2.00
N ALA A 22 -6.58 -9.38 -1.69
CA ALA A 22 -7.74 -10.26 -1.77
C ALA A 22 -8.88 -9.77 -0.88
N ILE A 23 -8.60 -9.38 0.37
CA ILE A 23 -9.60 -8.81 1.28
C ILE A 23 -10.14 -7.48 0.72
N ALA A 24 -9.27 -6.61 0.20
CA ALA A 24 -9.67 -5.34 -0.40
C ALA A 24 -10.65 -5.51 -1.58
N VAL A 25 -10.44 -6.51 -2.43
CA VAL A 25 -11.28 -6.75 -3.61
C VAL A 25 -12.52 -7.58 -3.25
N PHE A 26 -12.34 -8.76 -2.66
CA PHE A 26 -13.46 -9.69 -2.47
C PHE A 26 -14.40 -9.28 -1.34
N TYR A 27 -13.88 -8.70 -0.26
CA TYR A 27 -14.72 -8.30 0.88
C TYR A 27 -15.15 -6.84 0.76
N PHE A 28 -14.21 -5.90 0.70
CA PHE A 28 -14.56 -4.48 0.74
C PHE A 28 -15.22 -3.99 -0.55
N GLN A 29 -14.64 -4.31 -1.71
CA GLN A 29 -15.19 -3.83 -2.98
C GLN A 29 -16.41 -4.66 -3.43
N ASN A 30 -16.30 -5.99 -3.49
CA ASN A 30 -17.35 -6.82 -4.09
C ASN A 30 -18.48 -7.16 -3.11
N HIS A 31 -18.19 -7.42 -1.84
CA HIS A 31 -19.22 -7.83 -0.87
C HIS A 31 -19.89 -6.63 -0.18
N LEU A 32 -19.12 -5.63 0.23
CA LEU A 32 -19.64 -4.41 0.85
C LEU A 32 -19.98 -3.30 -0.15
N GLY A 33 -19.60 -3.44 -1.42
CA GLY A 33 -19.90 -2.45 -2.46
C GLY A 33 -19.15 -1.13 -2.30
N LEU A 34 -18.02 -1.11 -1.57
CA LEU A 34 -17.26 0.12 -1.34
C LEU A 34 -16.43 0.46 -2.58
N GLU A 35 -16.79 1.56 -3.24
CA GLU A 35 -16.04 2.06 -4.38
C GLU A 35 -14.65 2.56 -3.96
N PRO A 36 -13.58 2.13 -4.66
CA PRO A 36 -12.24 2.53 -4.31
C PRO A 36 -11.98 3.99 -4.70
N CYS A 37 -11.43 4.75 -3.76
CA CYS A 37 -10.96 6.10 -4.01
C CYS A 37 -9.61 6.15 -4.77
N TYR A 38 -9.21 7.33 -5.24
CA TYR A 38 -7.98 7.54 -6.03
C TYR A 38 -6.72 7.16 -5.26
N LEU A 39 -6.60 7.62 -4.01
CA LEU A 39 -5.49 7.28 -3.14
C LEU A 39 -5.54 5.82 -2.68
N CYS A 40 -6.73 5.23 -2.60
CA CYS A 40 -6.92 3.83 -2.24
C CYS A 40 -6.31 2.91 -3.31
N ILE A 41 -6.55 3.21 -4.59
CA ILE A 41 -5.91 2.49 -5.71
C ILE A 41 -4.40 2.69 -5.70
N THR A 42 -3.94 3.92 -5.47
CA THR A 42 -2.50 4.21 -5.34
C THR A 42 -1.86 3.36 -4.25
N GLN A 43 -2.47 3.26 -3.06
CA GLN A 43 -2.00 2.41 -1.96
C GLN A 43 -1.98 0.92 -2.34
N ARG A 44 -3.01 0.42 -3.06
CA ARG A 44 -3.03 -0.97 -3.56
C ARG A 44 -1.83 -1.25 -4.46
N VAL A 45 -1.47 -0.33 -5.36
CA VAL A 45 -0.29 -0.47 -6.22
C VAL A 45 0.99 -0.64 -5.39
N PHE A 46 1.17 0.16 -4.33
CA PHE A 46 2.34 0.03 -3.45
C PHE A 46 2.35 -1.28 -2.64
N VAL A 47 1.20 -1.75 -2.15
CA VAL A 47 1.12 -3.05 -1.47
C VAL A 47 1.49 -4.19 -2.42
N ILE A 48 0.97 -4.16 -3.64
CA ILE A 48 1.31 -5.14 -4.69
C ILE A 48 2.79 -5.06 -5.02
N ALA A 49 3.36 -3.86 -5.20
CA ALA A 49 4.77 -3.67 -5.50
C ALA A 49 5.67 -4.28 -4.41
N VAL A 50 5.37 -4.04 -3.13
CA VAL A 50 6.10 -4.70 -2.02
C VAL A 50 5.95 -6.22 -2.10
N GLY A 51 4.74 -6.74 -2.33
CA GLY A 51 4.49 -8.17 -2.46
C GLY A 51 5.30 -8.81 -3.59
N VAL A 52 5.36 -8.16 -4.75
CA VAL A 52 6.15 -8.60 -5.92
C VAL A 52 7.64 -8.56 -5.63
N ILE A 53 8.16 -7.48 -5.03
CA ILE A 53 9.58 -7.36 -4.64
C ILE A 53 9.95 -8.50 -3.68
N CYS A 54 9.12 -8.78 -2.67
CA CYS A 54 9.32 -9.89 -1.75
C CYS A 54 9.21 -11.26 -2.45
N GLY A 55 8.28 -11.44 -3.39
CA GLY A 55 8.17 -12.66 -4.19
C GLY A 55 9.44 -12.92 -5.00
N ILE A 56 9.97 -11.90 -5.67
CA ILE A 56 11.23 -11.97 -6.41
C ILE A 56 12.40 -12.25 -5.44
N ALA A 57 12.45 -11.57 -4.30
CA ALA A 57 13.47 -11.79 -3.28
C ALA A 57 13.48 -13.23 -2.77
N ALA A 58 12.30 -13.83 -2.58
CA ALA A 58 12.14 -15.21 -2.14
C ALA A 58 12.54 -16.24 -3.21
N LEU A 59 12.28 -15.96 -4.49
CA LEU A 59 12.69 -16.82 -5.60
C LEU A 59 14.19 -16.75 -5.86
N HIS A 60 14.75 -15.54 -5.88
CA HIS A 60 16.18 -15.32 -6.09
C HIS A 60 17.02 -15.80 -4.90
N ASN A 61 16.53 -15.64 -3.66
CA ASN A 61 17.16 -16.10 -2.43
C ASN A 61 18.69 -15.83 -2.36
N PRO A 62 19.13 -14.56 -2.51
CA PRO A 62 20.55 -14.23 -2.55
C PRO A 62 21.25 -14.65 -1.24
N GLN A 63 22.36 -15.36 -1.39
CA GLN A 63 23.22 -15.75 -0.26
C GLN A 63 24.15 -14.60 0.18
N SER A 64 24.39 -13.63 -0.72
CA SER A 64 25.23 -12.47 -0.41
C SER A 64 24.48 -11.43 0.44
N LYS A 65 25.18 -10.85 1.41
CA LYS A 65 24.65 -9.76 2.27
C LYS A 65 24.19 -8.56 1.43
N ASN A 66 24.94 -8.23 0.39
CA ASN A 66 24.62 -7.11 -0.50
C ASN A 66 23.31 -7.37 -1.25
N GLY A 67 23.08 -8.58 -1.75
CA GLY A 67 21.83 -8.94 -2.42
C GLY A 67 20.62 -8.80 -1.49
N GLN A 68 20.70 -9.33 -0.27
CA GLN A 68 19.62 -9.20 0.72
C GLN A 68 19.33 -7.74 1.09
N ARG A 69 20.39 -6.92 1.26
CA ARG A 69 20.25 -5.48 1.55
C ARG A 69 19.61 -4.69 0.42
N SER A 70 19.90 -5.03 -0.84
CA SER A 70 19.26 -4.37 -1.99
C SER A 70 17.75 -4.59 -1.99
N TYR A 71 17.29 -5.82 -1.79
CA TYR A 71 15.85 -6.10 -1.68
C TYR A 71 15.23 -5.44 -0.44
N ALA A 72 15.91 -5.49 0.71
CA ALA A 72 15.45 -4.82 1.91
C ALA A 72 15.29 -3.29 1.73
N GLY A 73 16.24 -2.65 1.04
CA GLY A 73 16.17 -1.23 0.69
C GLY A 73 15.00 -0.92 -0.26
N LEU A 74 14.78 -1.75 -1.29
CA LEU A 74 13.64 -1.60 -2.19
C LEU A 74 12.30 -1.76 -1.47
N ILE A 75 12.18 -2.75 -0.59
CA ILE A 75 10.98 -2.96 0.24
C ILE A 75 10.72 -1.72 1.10
N LEU A 76 11.76 -1.20 1.75
CA LEU A 76 11.65 -0.04 2.63
C LEU A 76 11.20 1.21 1.87
N ILE A 77 11.83 1.53 0.74
CA ILE A 77 11.47 2.70 -0.08
C ILE A 77 10.03 2.60 -0.58
N THR A 78 9.64 1.44 -1.12
CA THR A 78 8.28 1.22 -1.62
C THR A 78 7.24 1.28 -0.50
N ALA A 79 7.52 0.70 0.67
CA ALA A 79 6.63 0.76 1.83
C ALA A 79 6.49 2.19 2.38
N MET A 80 7.57 2.96 2.44
CA MET A 80 7.54 4.37 2.83
C MET A 80 6.72 5.21 1.85
N ALA A 81 6.89 5.00 0.55
CA ALA A 81 6.11 5.68 -0.47
C ALA A 81 4.60 5.36 -0.36
N GLY A 82 4.24 4.09 -0.17
CA GLY A 82 2.87 3.68 0.09
C GLY A 82 2.28 4.30 1.36
N GLY A 83 3.06 4.27 2.46
CA GLY A 83 2.68 4.88 3.74
C GLY A 83 2.46 6.39 3.65
N PHE A 84 3.24 7.10 2.82
CA PHE A 84 3.02 8.52 2.54
C PHE A 84 1.61 8.77 1.97
N PHE A 85 1.13 7.94 1.04
CA PHE A 85 -0.22 8.09 0.49
C PHE A 85 -1.32 7.76 1.49
N SER A 86 -1.08 6.80 2.40
CA SER A 86 -2.01 6.53 3.51
C SER A 86 -2.09 7.72 4.48
N VAL A 87 -0.95 8.32 4.85
CA VAL A 87 -0.91 9.55 5.68
C VAL A 87 -1.61 10.69 4.97
N LYS A 88 -1.38 10.86 3.66
CA LYS A 88 -2.05 11.86 2.85
C LYS A 88 -3.56 11.68 2.84
N GLN A 89 -4.05 10.44 2.74
CA GLN A 89 -5.49 10.17 2.81
C GLN A 89 -6.05 10.46 4.21
N LEU A 90 -5.34 10.10 5.28
CA LEU A 90 -5.73 10.46 6.64
C LEU A 90 -5.79 11.98 6.85
N TRP A 91 -4.86 12.72 6.24
CA TRP A 91 -4.89 14.19 6.22
C TRP A 91 -6.11 14.73 5.48
N LEU A 92 -6.50 14.12 4.34
CA LEU A 92 -7.74 14.50 3.65
C LEU A 92 -8.98 14.21 4.52
N GLN A 93 -8.99 13.09 5.25
CA GLN A 93 -10.09 12.73 6.16
C GLN A 93 -10.17 13.63 7.41
N SER A 94 -9.12 14.38 7.74
CA SER A 94 -9.14 15.32 8.87
C SER A 94 -9.45 16.76 8.47
N LEU A 95 -9.59 17.05 7.16
CA LEU A 95 -9.97 18.37 6.69
C LEU A 95 -11.43 18.68 7.06
N PRO A 96 -11.73 19.93 7.47
CA PRO A 96 -13.09 20.43 7.56
C PRO A 96 -13.79 20.38 6.19
N GLU A 97 -15.11 20.24 6.18
CA GLU A 97 -15.91 20.10 4.96
C GLU A 97 -15.69 21.25 3.95
N ASP A 98 -15.44 22.48 4.42
CA ASP A 98 -15.16 23.65 3.56
C ASP A 98 -13.79 23.61 2.87
N LYS A 99 -12.90 22.70 3.29
CA LYS A 99 -11.55 22.53 2.75
C LYS A 99 -11.38 21.24 1.94
N VAL A 100 -12.40 20.40 1.88
CA VAL A 100 -12.36 19.16 1.09
C VAL A 100 -12.36 19.53 -0.40
N PRO A 101 -11.43 18.97 -1.21
CA PRO A 101 -11.43 19.18 -2.66
C PRO A 101 -12.74 18.71 -3.30
N ALA A 102 -13.06 19.23 -4.48
CA ALA A 102 -14.18 18.70 -5.25
C ALA A 102 -14.02 17.19 -5.52
N CYS A 103 -15.12 16.44 -5.49
CA CYS A 103 -15.13 15.04 -5.84
C CYS A 103 -14.79 14.87 -7.34
N GLY A 104 -13.92 13.92 -7.65
CA GLY A 104 -13.59 13.54 -9.02
C GLY A 104 -14.57 12.50 -9.57
N PRO A 105 -14.48 12.20 -10.88
CA PRO A 105 -15.22 11.09 -11.48
C PRO A 105 -14.80 9.74 -10.85
N PRO A 106 -15.61 8.68 -11.02
CA PRO A 106 -15.23 7.31 -10.63
C PRO A 106 -13.88 6.87 -11.22
N VAL A 107 -13.15 6.00 -10.50
CA VAL A 107 -11.78 5.61 -10.87
C VAL A 107 -11.72 4.82 -12.17
N ASP A 108 -12.68 3.94 -12.38
CA ASP A 108 -12.85 3.15 -13.60
C ASP A 108 -12.98 4.02 -14.84
N TYR A 109 -13.59 5.20 -14.72
CA TYR A 109 -13.74 6.15 -15.81
C TYR A 109 -12.48 7.00 -16.09
N LEU A 110 -11.50 7.06 -15.17
CA LEU A 110 -10.29 7.89 -15.33
C LEU A 110 -9.49 7.51 -16.59
N PHE A 111 -9.28 6.22 -16.80
CA PHE A 111 -8.45 5.73 -17.91
C PHE A 111 -9.18 5.73 -19.26
N GLU A 112 -10.51 5.87 -19.24
CA GLU A 112 -11.31 6.00 -20.45
C GLU A 112 -11.41 7.46 -20.91
N ALA A 113 -11.53 8.39 -19.95
CA ALA A 113 -11.79 9.80 -20.24
C ALA A 113 -10.53 10.68 -20.32
N PHE A 114 -9.44 10.29 -19.66
CA PHE A 114 -8.24 11.10 -19.55
C PHE A 114 -7.01 10.40 -20.12
N SER A 115 -5.98 11.19 -20.45
CA SER A 115 -4.68 10.64 -20.82
C SER A 115 -4.07 9.84 -19.65
N ALA A 116 -3.24 8.84 -19.95
CA ALA A 116 -2.60 8.03 -18.91
C ALA A 116 -1.80 8.87 -17.90
N SER A 117 -1.12 9.93 -18.37
CA SER A 117 -0.38 10.85 -17.50
C SER A 117 -1.30 11.64 -16.56
N ASP A 118 -2.44 12.09 -17.05
CA ASP A 118 -3.41 12.84 -16.23
C ASP A 118 -4.08 11.93 -15.21
N ALA A 119 -4.49 10.72 -15.63
CA ALA A 119 -5.04 9.71 -14.74
C ALA A 119 -4.08 9.37 -13.60
N ILE A 120 -2.79 9.16 -13.90
CA ILE A 120 -1.77 8.92 -12.86
C ILE A 120 -1.63 10.13 -11.94
N SER A 121 -1.59 11.35 -12.49
CA SER A 121 -1.51 12.58 -11.68
C SER A 121 -2.72 12.71 -10.74
N MET A 122 -3.93 12.41 -11.21
CA MET A 122 -5.16 12.41 -10.42
C MET A 122 -5.12 11.35 -9.33
N LEU A 123 -4.69 10.12 -9.64
CA LEU A 123 -4.53 9.04 -8.66
C LEU A 123 -3.58 9.41 -7.52
N LEU A 124 -2.43 10.03 -7.85
CA LEU A 124 -1.44 10.46 -6.87
C LEU A 124 -1.90 11.68 -6.07
N ARG A 125 -2.69 12.58 -6.68
CA ARG A 125 -3.23 13.77 -6.01
C ARG A 125 -4.35 13.41 -5.04
N GLY A 126 -5.23 12.50 -5.41
CA GLY A 126 -6.47 12.27 -4.70
C GLY A 126 -7.51 13.36 -4.98
N ASP A 127 -8.72 13.13 -4.51
CA ASP A 127 -9.90 13.97 -4.72
C ASP A 127 -10.79 14.00 -3.45
N GLY A 128 -11.94 14.66 -3.51
CA GLY A 128 -12.90 14.73 -2.40
C GLY A 128 -13.41 13.36 -1.92
N ASN A 129 -13.50 12.37 -2.82
CA ASN A 129 -13.93 11.01 -2.46
C ASN A 129 -12.95 10.33 -1.49
N CYS A 130 -11.67 10.74 -1.48
CA CYS A 130 -10.66 10.23 -0.55
C CYS A 130 -10.85 10.72 0.90
N ALA A 131 -11.58 11.83 1.10
CA ALA A 131 -11.83 12.42 2.42
C ALA A 131 -12.99 11.75 3.16
N GLN A 132 -13.83 10.97 2.47
CA GLN A 132 -14.92 10.26 3.11
C GLN A 132 -14.43 9.04 3.88
N VAL A 133 -14.98 8.85 5.07
CA VAL A 133 -14.72 7.67 5.90
C VAL A 133 -15.81 6.63 5.62
N GLN A 134 -15.51 5.69 4.72
CA GLN A 134 -16.46 4.63 4.35
C GLN A 134 -16.48 3.45 5.33
N TRP A 135 -15.37 3.22 6.05
CA TRP A 135 -15.24 2.12 6.99
C TRP A 135 -14.22 2.42 8.08
N GLN A 136 -14.51 1.93 9.28
CA GLN A 136 -13.63 2.03 10.44
C GLN A 136 -13.68 0.73 11.26
N LEU A 137 -12.55 0.41 11.90
CA LEU A 137 -12.43 -0.68 12.88
C LEU A 137 -11.48 -0.26 13.98
N LEU A 138 -11.90 -0.47 15.24
CA LEU A 138 -11.14 -0.07 16.44
C LEU A 138 -10.73 1.41 16.44
N GLY A 139 -11.59 2.28 15.88
CA GLY A 139 -11.34 3.73 15.78
C GLY A 139 -10.37 4.15 14.67
N LEU A 140 -9.80 3.21 13.92
CA LEU A 140 -8.97 3.50 12.74
C LEU A 140 -9.79 3.34 11.46
N SER A 141 -9.70 4.33 10.57
CA SER A 141 -10.25 4.23 9.22
C SER A 141 -9.45 3.26 8.35
N MET A 142 -10.01 2.87 7.21
CA MET A 142 -9.31 2.07 6.19
C MET A 142 -7.86 2.53 5.93
N PRO A 143 -7.59 3.80 5.55
CA PRO A 143 -6.21 4.24 5.32
C PRO A 143 -5.35 4.17 6.58
N GLY A 144 -5.93 4.25 7.78
CA GLY A 144 -5.23 4.00 9.05
C GLY A 144 -4.70 2.57 9.16
N TRP A 145 -5.52 1.57 8.85
CA TRP A 145 -5.09 0.16 8.84
C TRP A 145 -4.08 -0.14 7.73
N VAL A 146 -4.23 0.50 6.57
CA VAL A 146 -3.25 0.39 5.47
C VAL A 146 -1.91 1.04 5.88
N LEU A 147 -1.92 2.17 6.58
CA LEU A 147 -0.72 2.79 7.14
C LEU A 147 -0.02 1.86 8.13
N VAL A 148 -0.77 1.24 9.05
CA VAL A 148 -0.21 0.24 9.98
C VAL A 148 0.47 -0.90 9.21
N SER A 149 -0.15 -1.38 8.13
CA SER A 149 0.41 -2.41 7.27
C SER A 149 1.74 -1.95 6.64
N PHE A 150 1.80 -0.72 6.10
CA PHE A 150 3.05 -0.16 5.57
C PHE A 150 4.13 0.03 6.63
N ILE A 151 3.78 0.42 7.86
CA ILE A 151 4.73 0.52 8.98
C ILE A 151 5.33 -0.86 9.30
N VAL A 152 4.50 -1.91 9.34
CA VAL A 152 4.97 -3.29 9.55
C VAL A 152 5.91 -3.73 8.42
N LEU A 153 5.53 -3.47 7.16
CA LEU A 153 6.35 -3.80 5.98
C LEU A 153 7.69 -3.05 5.99
N ALA A 154 7.69 -1.75 6.32
CA ALA A 154 8.89 -0.95 6.48
C ALA A 154 9.77 -1.49 7.62
N GLY A 155 9.18 -1.85 8.76
CA GLY A 155 9.87 -2.49 9.87
C GLY A 155 10.54 -3.80 9.47
N ILE A 156 9.87 -4.65 8.68
CA ILE A 156 10.46 -5.87 8.12
C ILE A 156 11.63 -5.54 7.18
N GLY A 157 11.48 -4.53 6.31
CA GLY A 157 12.57 -4.03 5.46
C GLY A 157 13.79 -3.61 6.27
N ILE A 158 13.60 -2.81 7.31
CA ILE A 158 14.66 -2.38 8.23
C ILE A 158 15.34 -3.58 8.91
N LEU A 159 14.56 -4.52 9.46
CA LEU A 159 15.09 -5.71 10.11
C LEU A 159 15.91 -6.57 9.14
N GLN A 160 15.44 -6.74 7.90
CA GLN A 160 16.19 -7.47 6.86
C GLN A 160 17.47 -6.73 6.44
N PHE A 161 17.46 -5.39 6.44
CA PHE A 161 18.63 -4.58 6.10
C PHE A 161 19.77 -4.74 7.13
N PHE A 162 19.41 -4.81 8.41
CA PHE A 162 20.34 -5.00 9.53
C PHE A 162 20.61 -6.46 9.90
N ARG A 163 19.94 -7.41 9.22
CA ARG A 163 20.13 -8.84 9.46
C ARG A 163 21.58 -9.24 9.24
N LYS A 164 22.19 -9.88 10.24
CA LYS A 164 23.47 -10.56 10.08
C LYS A 164 23.19 -11.88 9.36
N ALA A 165 23.73 -12.03 8.15
CA ALA A 165 23.81 -13.34 7.48
C ALA A 165 24.85 -14.21 8.17
#